data_AF-A0AAD7CJF2-F1
#
_entry.id   AF-A0AAD7CJF2-F1
#
_cell.length_a   1.000
_cell.length_b   1.000
_cell.length_c   1.000
_cell.angle_alpha   90.00
_cell.angle_beta   90.00
_cell.angle_gamma   90.00
#
_symmetry.space_group_name_H-M   'P 1'
#
loop_
_entity.id
_entity.type
_entity.pdbx_description
1 polymer ?
#
loop_
_entity_poly.entity_id
_entity_poly.type
_entity_poly.pdbx_seq_one_letter_code
_entity_poly.pdbx_strand_id
1 'polypeptide(L)'
;VVIGGQTAYALFDSGSNTDASTPEFTKAISGVQIQLAESVKLYLGCKGSQSTINYGTCAELGFGGITGYHYFDQVNLDRYDKYGVIFDFEKRVIRFPNGPAIKAMSSLEEASLVGQRRTQESTRD
;
A
#
# COMPACT_ATOMS: atom_id res chain seq x y z
N VAL A 1 -11.78 -8.95 -0.30
CA VAL A 1 -12.50 -8.38 -1.46
C VAL A 1 -12.75 -9.48 -2.48
N VAL A 2 -13.70 -9.34 -3.40
CA VAL A 2 -13.84 -10.24 -4.55
C VAL A 2 -13.33 -9.51 -5.79
N ILE A 3 -12.40 -10.09 -6.53
CA ILE A 3 -11.85 -9.50 -7.77
C ILE A 3 -11.84 -10.58 -8.84
N GLY A 4 -12.42 -10.31 -10.01
CA GLY A 4 -12.49 -11.26 -11.11
C GLY A 4 -13.11 -12.61 -10.72
N GLY A 5 -14.14 -12.57 -9.86
CA GLY A 5 -14.80 -13.77 -9.32
C GLY A 5 -14.06 -14.50 -8.19
N GLN A 6 -12.82 -14.10 -7.85
CA GLN A 6 -12.01 -14.76 -6.83
C GLN A 6 -11.94 -13.94 -5.54
N THR A 7 -11.99 -14.63 -4.40
CA THR A 7 -11.75 -13.98 -3.10
C THR A 7 -10.27 -13.64 -2.95
N ALA A 8 -9.98 -12.39 -2.59
CA ALA A 8 -8.64 -11.87 -2.42
C ALA A 8 -8.45 -11.21 -1.06
N TYR A 9 -7.26 -11.42 -0.48
CA TYR A 9 -6.73 -10.55 0.57
C TYR A 9 -6.37 -9.20 -0.06
N ALA A 10 -6.81 -8.11 0.56
CA ALA A 10 -6.51 -6.76 0.11
C ALA A 10 -6.00 -5.92 1.27
N LEU A 11 -4.94 -5.18 1.01
CA LEU A 11 -4.42 -4.15 1.90
C LEU A 11 -5.09 -2.83 1.54
N PHE A 12 -5.82 -2.23 2.49
CA PHE A 12 -6.33 -0.86 2.34
C PHE A 12 -5.26 0.11 2.84
N ASP A 13 -4.52 0.70 1.91
CA ASP A 13 -3.43 1.63 2.19
C ASP A 13 -3.79 3.03 1.69
N SER A 14 -4.25 3.90 2.60
CA SER A 14 -4.54 5.30 2.27
C SER A 14 -3.29 6.13 1.94
N GLY A 15 -2.09 5.59 2.18
CA GLY A 15 -0.82 6.21 1.82
C GLY A 15 -0.36 5.88 0.40
N SER A 16 -1.04 4.95 -0.29
CA SER A 16 -0.77 4.64 -1.69
C SER A 16 -1.53 5.56 -2.63
N ASN A 17 -0.88 5.94 -3.74
CA ASN A 17 -1.51 6.68 -4.84
C ASN A 17 -2.01 5.77 -5.97
N THR A 18 -1.88 4.45 -5.82
CA THR A 18 -2.34 3.47 -6.81
C THR A 18 -2.96 2.24 -6.17
N ASP A 19 -3.95 1.68 -6.85
CA ASP A 19 -4.48 0.35 -6.57
C ASP A 19 -3.68 -0.69 -7.35
N ALA A 20 -3.07 -1.61 -6.61
CA ALA A 20 -2.16 -2.58 -7.18
C ALA A 20 -2.64 -4.02 -6.98
N SER A 21 -2.33 -4.88 -7.94
CA SER A 21 -2.46 -6.33 -7.84
C SER A 21 -1.15 -7.00 -8.21
N THR A 22 -0.93 -8.22 -7.71
CA THR A 22 0.26 -8.99 -8.11
C THR A 22 0.06 -9.63 -9.48
N PRO A 23 1.14 -9.84 -10.26
CA PRO A 23 1.07 -10.59 -11.51
C PRO A 23 0.48 -12.00 -11.33
N GLU A 24 0.80 -12.66 -10.22
CA GLU A 24 0.29 -13.99 -9.87
C GLU A 24 -1.23 -13.95 -9.64
N PHE A 25 -1.73 -12.92 -8.96
CA PHE A 25 -3.15 -12.75 -8.75
C PHE A 25 -3.88 -12.44 -10.06
N THR A 26 -3.32 -11.58 -10.92
CA THR A 26 -3.91 -11.33 -12.24
C THR A 26 -4.03 -12.61 -13.06
N LYS A 27 -3.00 -13.46 -13.04
CA LYS A 27 -3.04 -14.76 -13.70
C LYS A 27 -4.13 -15.67 -13.11
N ALA A 28 -4.30 -15.67 -11.79
CA ALA A 28 -5.29 -16.50 -11.11
C ALA A 28 -6.74 -16.13 -11.48
N ILE A 29 -7.02 -14.87 -11.79
CA ILE A 29 -8.34 -14.40 -12.24
C ILE A 29 -8.50 -14.43 -13.77
N SER A 30 -7.49 -14.95 -14.50
CA SER A 30 -7.45 -14.89 -15.98
C SER A 30 -7.63 -13.47 -16.52
N GLY A 31 -7.09 -12.48 -15.80
CA GLY A 31 -7.18 -11.07 -16.16
C GLY A 31 -6.31 -10.74 -17.38
N VAL A 32 -6.80 -9.83 -18.21
CA VAL A 32 -6.04 -9.32 -19.37
C VAL A 32 -4.89 -8.46 -18.86
N GLN A 33 -3.67 -8.72 -19.35
CA GLN A 33 -2.52 -7.86 -19.13
C GLN A 33 -2.52 -6.73 -20.15
N ILE A 34 -2.51 -5.50 -19.66
CA ILE A 34 -2.45 -4.28 -20.46
C ILE A 34 -1.04 -3.72 -20.29
N GLN A 35 -0.25 -3.68 -21.36
CA GLN A 35 1.08 -3.06 -21.31
C GLN A 35 0.93 -1.53 -21.28
N LEU A 36 1.61 -0.88 -20.33
CA LEU A 36 1.61 0.58 -20.29
C LEU A 36 2.48 1.13 -21.43
N ALA A 37 2.06 2.27 -21.98
CA ALA A 37 2.83 2.98 -22.99
C ALA A 37 4.20 3.45 -22.46
N GLU A 38 4.24 3.80 -21.17
CA GLU A 38 5.46 4.18 -20.45
C GLU A 38 5.52 3.47 -19.10
N SER A 39 6.70 2.97 -18.73
CA SER A 39 6.93 2.38 -17.43
C SER A 39 6.91 3.45 -16.34
N VAL A 40 6.13 3.21 -15.27
CA VAL A 40 6.02 4.14 -14.14
C VAL A 40 6.87 3.65 -12.97
N LYS A 41 7.67 4.54 -12.37
CA LYS A 41 8.38 4.22 -11.12
C LYS A 41 7.44 4.29 -9.94
N LEU A 42 7.38 3.20 -9.17
CA LEU A 42 6.68 3.14 -7.90
C LEU A 42 7.70 3.27 -6.76
N TYR A 43 7.54 4.30 -5.93
CA TYR A 43 8.32 4.47 -4.71
C TYR A 43 7.62 3.75 -3.56
N LEU A 44 8.34 2.85 -2.90
CA LEU A 44 7.80 2.11 -1.75
C LEU A 44 8.11 2.87 -0.45
N GLY A 45 7.37 2.57 0.63
CA GLY A 45 7.41 3.32 1.89
C GLY A 45 8.77 3.38 2.61
N CYS A 46 9.78 2.64 2.13
CA CYS A 46 11.15 2.67 2.66
C CYS A 46 12.08 3.42 1.69
N LYS A 47 12.89 4.35 2.21
CA LYS A 47 13.88 5.10 1.42
C LYS A 47 14.78 4.15 0.61
N GLY A 48 14.83 4.35 -0.70
CA GLY A 48 15.63 3.55 -1.63
C GLY A 48 14.93 2.28 -2.16
N SER A 49 13.76 1.93 -1.63
CA SER A 49 12.93 0.86 -2.17
C SER A 49 12.07 1.40 -3.31
N GLN A 50 12.29 0.87 -4.51
CA GLN A 50 11.56 1.23 -5.72
C GLN A 50 11.19 -0.02 -6.50
N SER A 51 10.04 0.04 -7.16
CA SER A 51 9.59 -0.94 -8.14
C SER A 51 9.21 -0.23 -9.44
N THR A 52 8.96 -0.99 -10.49
CA THR A 52 8.56 -0.45 -11.80
C THR A 52 7.26 -1.11 -12.23
N ILE A 53 6.27 -0.28 -12.56
CA ILE A 53 4.98 -0.68 -13.11
C ILE A 53 5.13 -0.70 -14.63
N ASN A 54 4.86 -1.85 -15.23
CA ASN A 54 4.95 -2.06 -16.68
C ASN A 54 3.62 -2.56 -17.28
N TYR A 55 2.76 -3.11 -16.43
CA TYR A 55 1.49 -3.70 -16.83
C TYR A 55 0.38 -3.25 -15.89
N GLY A 56 -0.84 -3.25 -16.39
CA GLY A 56 -2.07 -3.11 -15.62
C GLY A 56 -3.05 -4.22 -15.99
N THR A 57 -4.16 -4.28 -15.27
CA THR A 57 -5.29 -5.18 -15.58
C THR A 57 -6.61 -4.53 -15.18
N CYS A 58 -7.70 -4.92 -15.84
CA CYS A 58 -9.06 -4.54 -15.46
C CYS A 58 -9.83 -5.79 -15.02
N ALA A 59 -10.49 -5.71 -13.87
CA ALA A 59 -11.29 -6.80 -13.34
C ALA A 59 -12.54 -6.27 -12.63
N GLU A 60 -13.58 -7.10 -12.55
CA GLU A 60 -14.75 -6.80 -11.73
C GLU A 60 -14.37 -6.87 -10.24
N LEU A 61 -14.55 -5.77 -9.53
CA LEU A 61 -14.35 -5.61 -8.10
C LEU A 61 -15.69 -5.68 -7.37
N GLY A 62 -15.74 -6.47 -6.30
CA GLY A 62 -16.84 -6.54 -5.34
C GLY A 62 -16.35 -6.33 -3.91
N PHE A 63 -16.87 -5.33 -3.21
CA PHE A 63 -16.58 -5.08 -1.81
C PHE A 63 -17.72 -4.30 -1.11
N GLY A 64 -18.21 -4.80 0.02
CA GLY A 64 -19.17 -4.06 0.85
C GLY A 64 -20.48 -3.68 0.15
N GLY A 65 -20.93 -4.47 -0.84
CA GLY A 65 -22.11 -4.17 -1.67
C GLY A 65 -21.83 -3.25 -2.86
N ILE A 66 -20.60 -2.76 -3.00
CA ILE A 66 -20.13 -2.01 -4.17
C ILE A 66 -19.60 -3.00 -5.21
N THR A 67 -20.05 -2.88 -6.46
CA THR A 67 -19.59 -3.70 -7.59
C THR A 67 -19.25 -2.80 -8.79
N GLY A 68 -18.17 -3.11 -9.51
CA GLY A 68 -17.81 -2.40 -10.73
C GLY A 68 -16.50 -2.87 -11.35
N TYR A 69 -16.25 -2.52 -12.61
CA TYR A 69 -14.95 -2.73 -13.23
C TYR A 69 -13.93 -1.74 -12.69
N HIS A 70 -12.78 -2.25 -12.27
CA HIS A 70 -11.70 -1.47 -11.68
C HIS A 70 -10.37 -1.79 -12.36
N TYR A 71 -9.53 -0.77 -12.53
CA TYR A 71 -8.18 -0.90 -13.04
C TYR A 71 -7.20 -1.11 -11.89
N PHE A 72 -6.24 -2.01 -12.06
CA PHE A 72 -5.16 -2.26 -11.12
C PHE A 72 -3.81 -2.20 -11.82
N ASP A 73 -2.85 -1.51 -11.23
CA ASP A 73 -1.45 -1.61 -11.63
C ASP A 73 -0.88 -2.98 -11.23
N GLN A 74 -0.09 -3.61 -12.10
CA GLN A 74 0.61 -4.83 -11.76
C GLN A 74 1.93 -4.51 -11.11
N VAL A 75 2.02 -4.85 -9.82
CA VAL A 75 3.18 -4.60 -9.00
C VAL A 75 3.63 -5.91 -8.38
N ASN A 76 4.92 -6.21 -8.48
CA ASN A 76 5.50 -7.35 -7.77
C ASN A 76 5.56 -7.01 -6.27
N LEU A 77 4.49 -7.33 -5.56
CA LEU A 77 4.35 -7.16 -4.12
C LEU A 77 4.56 -8.52 -3.46
N ASP A 78 5.50 -8.59 -2.51
CA ASP A 78 5.64 -9.79 -1.66
C ASP A 78 4.49 -9.84 -0.63
N ARG A 79 4.29 -11.01 -0.01
CA ARG A 79 3.13 -11.31 0.85
C ARG A 79 3.02 -10.31 2.01
N TYR A 80 2.03 -9.41 1.92
CA TYR A 80 1.59 -8.55 3.01
C TYR A 80 0.53 -9.25 3.86
N ASP A 81 0.94 -10.25 4.66
CA ASP A 81 0.20 -10.59 5.88
C ASP A 81 1.05 -11.54 6.73
N LYS A 82 1.64 -11.04 7.82
CA LYS A 82 2.39 -11.93 8.74
C LYS A 82 2.13 -11.70 10.21
N TYR A 83 1.54 -10.58 10.63
CA TYR A 83 1.61 -10.19 12.03
C TYR A 83 0.30 -9.72 12.67
N GLY A 84 -0.86 -9.82 11.99
CA GLY A 84 -2.16 -9.48 12.59
C GLY A 84 -2.24 -8.06 13.16
N VAL A 85 -1.47 -7.14 12.57
CA VAL A 85 -1.35 -5.75 13.03
C VAL A 85 -2.63 -5.00 12.65
N ILE A 86 -3.19 -4.26 13.60
CA ILE A 86 -4.39 -3.45 13.39
C ILE A 86 -4.00 -1.97 13.41
N PHE A 87 -4.33 -1.25 12.33
CA PHE A 87 -4.29 0.20 12.27
C PHE A 87 -5.67 0.75 12.67
N ASP A 88 -5.76 1.31 13.88
CA ASP A 88 -6.98 1.96 14.40
C ASP A 88 -6.84 3.48 14.21
N PHE A 89 -7.34 3.97 13.06
CA PHE A 89 -7.23 5.38 12.67
C PHE A 89 -8.05 6.30 13.57
N GLU A 90 -9.20 5.83 14.07
CA GLU A 90 -10.06 6.59 14.97
C GLU A 90 -9.33 6.88 16.29
N LYS A 91 -8.73 5.85 16.90
CA LYS A 91 -7.96 6.01 18.15
C LYS A 91 -6.52 6.45 17.92
N ARG A 92 -6.10 6.55 16.66
CA ARG A 92 -4.72 6.84 16.23
C ARG A 92 -3.71 5.91 16.91
N VAL A 93 -3.93 4.59 16.84
CA VAL A 93 -3.02 3.57 17.41
C VAL A 93 -2.73 2.42 16.45
N ILE A 94 -1.53 1.84 16.55
CA ILE A 94 -1.16 0.55 15.97
C ILE A 94 -1.27 -0.50 17.08
N ARG A 95 -1.95 -1.62 16.83
CA ARG A 95 -2.06 -2.75 17.75
C ARG A 95 -1.41 -3.99 17.15
N PHE A 96 -0.64 -4.69 17.98
CA PHE A 96 -0.10 -6.00 17.65
C PHE A 96 -0.88 -7.08 18.39
N PRO A 97 -1.00 -8.31 17.86
CA PRO A 97 -1.52 -9.44 18.61
C PRO A 97 -0.73 -9.60 19.91
N ASN A 98 -1.42 -9.57 21.06
CA ASN A 98 -0.84 -9.66 22.40
C ASN A 98 0.23 -8.59 22.73
N GLY A 99 0.30 -7.49 21.97
CA GLY A 99 1.28 -6.42 22.18
C GLY A 99 0.65 -5.12 22.70
N PRO A 100 1.48 -4.18 23.18
CA PRO A 100 1.02 -2.86 23.58
C PRO A 100 0.48 -2.08 22.37
N ALA A 101 -0.46 -1.17 22.62
CA ALA A 101 -0.90 -0.22 21.61
C ALA A 101 0.14 0.90 21.45
N ILE A 102 0.64 1.09 20.22
CA ILE A 102 1.57 2.18 19.89
C ILE A 102 0.75 3.37 19.41
N LYS A 103 0.79 4.48 20.15
CA LYS A 103 0.06 5.69 19.79
C LYS A 103 0.76 6.43 18.66
N ALA A 104 -0.01 6.95 17.71
CA ALA A 104 0.52 7.85 16.70
C ALA A 104 1.04 9.11 17.37
N MET A 105 2.14 9.61 16.81
CA MET A 105 2.75 10.87 17.22
C MET A 105 1.75 12.03 17.12
N SER A 106 1.85 12.97 18.04
CA SER A 106 1.15 14.26 17.96
C SER A 106 1.84 15.19 16.96
N SER A 107 1.11 16.16 16.43
CA SER A 107 1.67 17.14 15.49
C SER A 107 2.82 17.96 16.11
N LEU A 108 2.81 18.18 17.43
CA LEU A 108 3.90 18.89 18.12
C LEU A 108 5.17 18.05 18.21
N GLU A 109 5.04 16.76 18.53
CA GLU A 109 6.16 15.82 18.56
C GLU A 109 6.75 15.64 17.15
N GLU A 110 5.89 15.55 16.14
CA GLU A 110 6.31 15.44 14.74
C GLU A 110 7.06 16.69 14.28
N ALA A 111 6.50 17.88 14.51
CA ALA A 111 7.17 19.15 14.18
C ALA A 111 8.53 19.29 14.87
N SER A 112 8.62 18.87 16.14
CA SER A 112 9.87 18.90 16.90
C SER A 112 10.93 17.98 16.28
N LEU A 113 10.57 16.75 15.90
CA LEU A 113 11.48 15.80 15.26
C LEU A 113 11.92 16.24 13.87
N VAL A 114 11.00 16.80 13.07
CA VAL A 114 11.31 17.35 11.75
C VAL A 114 12.29 18.53 11.88
N GLY A 115 12.07 19.41 12.85
CA GLY A 115 12.97 20.53 13.16
C GLY A 115 14.38 20.07 13.53
N GLN A 116 14.49 19.03 14.37
CA GLN A 116 15.78 18.46 14.78
C GLN A 116 16.54 17.78 13.63
N ARG A 117 15.85 17.16 12.68
CA ARG A 117 16.49 16.56 11.50
C ARG A 117 17.11 17.62 10.58
N ARG A 118 16.43 18.75 10.39
CA ARG A 118 16.91 19.86 9.56
C ARG A 118 18.16 20.53 10.15
N THR A 119 18.24 20.67 11.47
CA THR A 119 19.43 21.23 12.11
C THR A 119 20.62 20.29 12.07
N GLN A 120 20.42 18.96 12.17
CA GLN A 120 21.51 17.98 12.06
C GLN A 120 22.08 17.87 10.65
N GLU A 121 21.26 18.01 9.60
CA GLU A 121 21.72 18.03 8.21
C GLU A 121 22.53 19.31 7.90
N SER A 122 22.15 20.46 8.48
CA SER A 122 22.88 21.73 8.31
C SER A 122 24.24 21.78 9.03
N THR A 123 24.52 20.87 9.96
CA THR A 123 25.80 20.81 10.70
C THR A 123 26.81 19.83 10.11
N ARG A 124 26.52 19.22 8.96
CA ARG A 124 27.39 18.24 8.29
C ARG A 124 28.14 18.79 7.06
N ASP A 125 28.07 20.10 6.84
CA ASP A 125 28.82 20.83 5.80
C ASP A 125 30.07 21.53 6.38
#